data_AF-A0A961MLD0-F1
#
_entry.id   AF-A0A961MLD0-F1
#
_cell.length_a   1.000
_cell.length_b   1.000
_cell.length_c   1.000
_cell.angle_alpha   90.00
_cell.angle_beta   90.00
_cell.angle_gamma   90.00
#
_symmetry.space_group_name_H-M   'P 1'
#
loop_
_entity.id
_entity.type
_entity.pdbx_description
1 polymer ?
#
loop_
_entity_poly.entity_id
_entity_poly.type
_entity_poly.pdbx_seq_one_letter_code
_entity_poly.pdbx_strand_id
1 'polypeptide(L)' 'VPYKGAVAGVLHQLVGGLRAAMGYTGNATIEAMRTGCRFVRITGAGHRESHAHDVQITRESPNYRIG' A
#
# COMPACT_ATOMS: atom_id res chain seq x y z
N VAL A 1 10.16 10.02 14.19
CA VAL A 1 9.79 9.77 12.77
C VAL A 1 10.95 10.22 11.88
N PRO A 2 11.48 9.38 10.99
CA PRO A 2 12.63 9.73 10.13
C PRO A 2 12.30 10.85 9.13
N TYR A 3 13.30 11.65 8.75
CA TYR A 3 13.19 12.62 7.65
C TYR A 3 12.87 11.90 6.33
N LYS A 4 11.95 12.45 5.53
CA LYS A 4 11.39 11.78 4.36
C LYS A 4 11.73 12.42 3.01
N GLY A 5 12.59 13.44 3.00
CA GLY A 5 12.91 14.21 1.80
C GLY A 5 11.76 15.15 1.39
N ALA A 6 11.72 15.51 0.11
CA ALA A 6 10.69 16.37 -0.43
C ALA A 6 9.31 15.71 -0.40
N VAL A 7 8.29 16.50 -0.02
CA VAL A 7 6.88 16.04 0.08
C VAL A 7 6.36 15.46 -1.24
N ALA A 8 6.82 15.97 -2.38
CA ALA A 8 6.41 15.52 -3.70
C ALA A 8 6.66 14.01 -3.91
N GLY A 9 7.80 13.49 -3.44
CA GLY A 9 8.13 12.07 -3.55
C GLY A 9 7.20 11.18 -2.72
N VAL A 10 6.83 11.64 -1.52
CA VAL A 10 5.90 10.93 -0.64
C VAL A 10 4.49 10.90 -1.27
N LEU A 11 4.01 12.05 -1.75
CA LEU A 11 2.70 12.16 -2.40
C LEU A 11 2.61 11.27 -3.64
N HIS A 12 3.67 11.20 -4.44
CA HIS A 12 3.72 10.33 -5.61
C HIS A 12 3.49 8.86 -5.23
N GLN A 13 4.16 8.36 -4.20
CA GLN A 13 3.98 6.98 -3.74
C GLN A 13 2.59 6.72 -3.16
N LEU A 14 2.05 7.66 -2.38
CA LEU A 14 0.71 7.54 -1.79
C LEU A 14 -0.40 7.51 -2.86
N VAL A 15 -0.35 8.45 -3.81
CA VAL A 15 -1.31 8.51 -4.92
C VAL A 15 -1.16 7.29 -5.85
N GLY A 16 0.08 6.85 -6.09
CA GLY A 16 0.37 5.64 -6.87
C GLY A 16 -0.27 4.40 -6.25
N GLY A 17 -0.10 4.21 -4.94
CA GLY A 17 -0.71 3.09 -4.21
C GLY A 17 -2.24 3.12 -4.25
N LEU A 18 -2.86 4.29 -4.05
CA LEU A 18 -4.31 4.44 -4.14
C LEU A 18 -4.82 4.09 -5.55
N ARG A 19 -4.18 4.60 -6.60
CA ARG A 19 -4.57 4.31 -7.99
C ARG A 19 -4.43 2.83 -8.35
N ALA A 20 -3.36 2.17 -7.87
CA ALA A 20 -3.19 0.74 -8.05
C ALA A 20 -4.33 -0.05 -7.38
N ALA A 21 -4.69 0.29 -6.14
CA ALA A 21 -5.81 -0.32 -5.43
C ALA A 21 -7.16 -0.08 -6.13
N MET A 22 -7.40 1.13 -6.62
CA MET A 22 -8.57 1.45 -7.45
C MET A 22 -8.64 0.59 -8.71
N GLY A 23 -7.50 0.35 -9.37
CA GLY A 23 -7.39 -0.54 -10.53
C GLY A 23 -7.73 -2.00 -10.19
N TYR A 24 -7.12 -2.56 -9.14
CA TYR A 24 -7.40 -3.95 -8.70
C TYR A 24 -8.85 -4.17 -8.26
N THR A 25 -9.51 -3.13 -7.74
CA THR A 25 -10.89 -3.20 -7.27
C THR A 25 -11.92 -2.75 -8.30
N GLY A 26 -11.48 -2.29 -9.49
CA GLY A 26 -12.36 -1.88 -10.58
C GLY A 26 -13.12 -0.56 -10.32
N ASN A 27 -12.57 0.35 -9.50
CA ASN A 27 -13.25 1.59 -9.12
C ASN A 27 -12.65 2.80 -9.84
N ALA A 28 -13.42 3.43 -10.74
CA ALA A 28 -12.95 4.58 -11.53
C ALA A 28 -12.84 5.89 -10.73
N THR A 29 -13.54 6.01 -9.59
CA THR A 29 -13.53 7.21 -8.75
C THR A 29 -13.36 6.84 -7.27
N ILE A 30 -12.95 7.82 -6.46
CA ILE A 30 -12.82 7.64 -5.01
C ILE A 30 -14.19 7.29 -4.39
N GLU A 31 -15.26 7.95 -4.81
CA GLU A 31 -16.62 7.66 -4.33
C GLU A 31 -17.06 6.22 -4.68
N ALA A 32 -16.74 5.75 -5.89
CA ALA A 32 -16.99 4.35 -6.26
C ALA A 32 -16.20 3.41 -5.34
N MET A 33 -14.92 3.69 -5.09
CA MET A 33 -14.08 2.84 -4.22
C MET A 33 -14.58 2.80 -2.78
N ARG A 34 -15.07 3.92 -2.24
CA ARG A 34 -15.58 4.02 -0.86
C ARG A 34 -16.75 3.08 -0.58
N THR A 35 -17.56 2.77 -1.59
CA THR A 35 -18.79 1.98 -1.44
C THR A 35 -18.77 0.65 -2.20
N GLY A 36 -17.93 0.51 -3.23
CA GLY A 36 -17.84 -0.65 -4.11
C GLY A 36 -16.79 -1.70 -3.70
N CYS A 37 -15.98 -1.44 -2.68
CA CYS A 37 -15.00 -2.42 -2.20
C CYS A 37 -15.62 -3.47 -1.28
N ARG A 38 -15.11 -4.70 -1.36
CA ARG A 38 -15.42 -5.77 -0.41
C ARG A 38 -14.17 -6.10 0.40
N PHE A 39 -14.32 -6.11 1.71
CA PHE A 39 -13.26 -6.51 2.62
C PHE A 39 -13.48 -7.94 3.08
N VAL A 40 -12.36 -8.62 3.34
CA VAL A 40 -12.36 -9.93 3.98
C VAL A 40 -11.59 -9.85 5.29
N ARG A 41 -12.01 -10.63 6.28
CA ARG A 41 -11.27 -10.74 7.53
C ARG A 41 -10.10 -11.69 7.33
N ILE A 42 -8.89 -11.22 7.67
CA ILE A 42 -7.68 -12.04 7.64
C ILE A 42 -7.26 -12.44 9.07
N THR A 43 -6.44 -13.49 9.17
CA THR A 43 -5.83 -13.94 10.42
C THR A 43 -4.49 -13.21 10.63
N GLY A 44 -3.90 -13.35 11.83
CA GLY A 44 -2.53 -12.86 12.07
C GLY A 44 -1.48 -13.56 11.20
N ALA A 45 -1.72 -14.81 10.78
CA ALA A 45 -0.87 -15.50 9.81
C ALA A 45 -1.00 -14.86 8.41
N GLY A 46 -2.23 -14.59 7.96
CA GLY A 46 -2.46 -13.90 6.68
C GLY A 46 -1.88 -12.49 6.65
N HIS A 47 -1.83 -11.80 7.80
CA HIS A 47 -1.14 -10.52 7.88
C HIS A 47 0.37 -10.64 7.66
N ARG A 48 1.03 -11.63 8.29
CA ARG A 48 2.46 -11.90 8.04
C ARG A 48 2.74 -12.30 6.60
N GLU A 49 1.88 -13.13 6.03
CA GLU A 49 1.95 -13.55 4.63
C GLU A 49 1.84 -12.36 3.66
N SER A 50 1.01 -11.37 3.98
CA SER A 50 0.82 -10.18 3.15
C SER A 50 2.06 -9.27 3.10
N HIS A 51 2.93 -9.33 4.10
CA HIS A 51 4.20 -8.62 4.13
C HIS A 51 5.28 -9.44 3.42
N ALA A 52 6.35 -8.78 2.97
CA ALA A 52 7.55 -9.49 2.53
C ALA A 52 8.06 -10.37 3.68
N HIS A 53 8.16 -11.68 3.45
CA HIS A 53 8.59 -12.68 4.41
C HIS A 53 9.60 -13.65 3.78
N ASP A 54 10.44 -14.26 4.61
CA ASP A 54 11.45 -15.26 4.24
C ASP A 54 12.50 -14.81 3.20
N VAL A 55 12.73 -13.49 3.10
CA VAL A 55 13.73 -12.87 2.24
C VAL A 55 14.47 -11.73 2.94
N GLN A 56 15.73 -11.53 2.58
CA GLN A 56 16.51 -10.38 3.04
C GLN A 56 16.30 -9.19 2.10
N ILE A 57 15.82 -8.07 2.64
CA ILE A 57 15.70 -6.81 1.89
C ILE A 57 17.09 -6.17 1.80
N THR A 58 17.65 -6.14 0.59
CA THR A 58 18.99 -5.56 0.34
C THR A 58 18.95 -4.10 -0.10
N ARG A 59 17.78 -3.62 -0.54
CA ARG A 59 17.54 -2.22 -0.89
C ARG A 59 16.16 -1.80 -0.41
N GLU A 60 16.10 -0.64 0.23
CA GLU A 60 14.83 -0.08 0.67
C GLU A 60 13.95 0.32 -0.53
N SER A 61 12.65 0.05 -0.40
CA SER A 61 11.65 0.52 -1.35
C SER A 61 11.17 1.93 -0.96
N PRO A 62 10.91 2.83 -1.92
CA PRO A 62 10.37 4.15 -1.62
C PRO A 62 8.99 4.13 -0.94
N ASN A 63 8.21 3.05 -1.08
CA ASN A 63 6.84 2.89 -0.56
C ASN A 63 6.65 1.76 0.46
N TYR A 64 7.70 1.02 0.81
CA TYR A 64 7.63 -0.08 1.78
C TYR A 64 8.72 0.12 2.83
N ARG A 65 8.33 0.78 3.93
CA ARG A 65 9.20 1.04 5.08
C ARG A 65 8.65 0.28 6.27
N ILE A 66 9.45 -0.63 6.81
CA ILE A 66 9.14 -1.31 8.07
C ILE A 66 9.32 -0.27 9.17
N GLY A 67 8.23 0.01 9.89
CA GLY A 67 8.22 0.96 11.02
C GLY A 67 8.76 0.35 12.28
#